data_AF-A0A0D6L509-F1
#
_entry.id   AF-A0A0D6L509-F1
#
_cell.length_a   1.000
_cell.length_b   1.000
_cell.length_c   1.000
_cell.angle_alpha   90.00
_cell.angle_beta   90.00
_cell.angle_gamma   90.00
#
_symmetry.space_group_name_H-M   'P 1'
#
loop_
_entity.id
_entity.type
_entity.pdbx_description
1 polymer ?
#
loop_
_entity_poly.entity_id
_entity_poly.type
_entity_poly.pdbx_seq_one_letter_code
_entity_poly.pdbx_strand_id
1 'polypeptide(L)'
;MNTAKKTAQSCTGCQLQSKTPVKVPLQVVKSAQEVWKRIHVDFAGPLHGTYYMVVVDAMSKWLEIFELNNITAGTTVKLLKEFFAWYENPKTLASDNGPQFT
;
A
#
# COMPACT_ATOMS: atom_id res chain seq x y z
N MET A 1 -26.88 -7.05 30.21
CA MET A 1 -26.17 -6.77 28.93
C MET A 1 -24.78 -7.43 28.80
N ASN A 2 -24.05 -7.74 29.90
CA ASN A 2 -22.68 -8.29 29.79
C ASN A 2 -22.58 -9.82 29.60
N THR A 3 -23.63 -10.58 29.92
CA THR A 3 -23.61 -12.06 29.86
C THR A 3 -23.61 -12.57 28.43
N ALA A 4 -24.49 -12.05 27.56
CA ALA A 4 -24.57 -12.45 26.16
C ALA A 4 -23.25 -12.23 25.40
N LYS A 5 -22.55 -11.12 25.68
CA LYS A 5 -21.24 -10.82 25.09
C LYS A 5 -20.18 -11.83 25.52
N LYS A 6 -20.13 -12.20 26.81
CA LYS A 6 -19.18 -13.20 27.32
C LYS A 6 -19.43 -14.58 26.71
N THR A 7 -20.70 -15.00 26.61
CA THR A 7 -21.08 -16.27 25.99
C THR A 7 -20.71 -16.32 24.50
N ALA A 8 -20.94 -15.22 23.76
CA ALA A 8 -20.54 -15.12 22.36
C ALA A 8 -19.01 -15.12 22.18
N GLN A 9 -18.26 -14.56 23.13
CA GLN A 9 -16.79 -14.56 23.13
C GLN A 9 -16.18 -15.94 23.41
N SER A 10 -16.83 -16.76 24.24
CA SER A 10 -16.36 -18.11 24.55
C SER A 10 -16.89 -19.19 23.60
N CYS A 11 -17.84 -18.87 22.71
CA CYS A 11 -18.42 -19.81 21.76
C CYS A 11 -17.63 -19.82 20.44
N THR A 12 -17.03 -20.97 20.10
CA THR A 12 -16.26 -21.15 18.85
C THR A 12 -17.07 -20.84 17.60
N GLY A 13 -18.34 -21.28 17.53
CA GLY A 13 -19.21 -20.99 16.37
C GLY A 13 -19.48 -19.49 16.20
N CYS A 14 -19.73 -18.78 17.30
CA CYS A 14 -19.89 -17.33 17.29
C CYS A 14 -18.59 -16.60 16.92
N GLN A 15 -17.42 -17.12 17.32
CA GLN A 15 -16.13 -16.55 16.92
C GLN A 15 -15.85 -16.74 15.42
N LEU A 16 -16.14 -17.91 14.86
CA LEU A 16 -15.95 -18.19 13.42
C LEU A 16 -16.85 -17.34 12.52
N GLN A 17 -18.04 -16.97 13.00
CA GLN A 17 -18.99 -16.13 12.28
C GLN A 17 -18.90 -14.65 12.69
N SER A 18 -17.99 -14.29 13.60
CA SER A 18 -17.80 -12.93 14.05
C SER A 18 -17.36 -12.06 12.87
N LYS A 19 -18.13 -10.99 12.59
CA LYS A 19 -17.75 -9.97 11.60
C LYS A 19 -16.58 -9.09 12.06
N THR A 20 -16.24 -9.13 13.35
CA THR A 20 -15.17 -8.31 13.91
C THR A 20 -13.95 -9.19 14.16
N PRO A 21 -12.85 -8.98 13.43
CA PRO A 21 -11.60 -9.67 13.72
C PRO A 21 -11.09 -9.26 15.11
N VAL A 22 -10.27 -10.12 15.71
CA VAL A 22 -9.58 -9.78 16.97
C VAL A 22 -8.77 -8.51 16.75
N LYS A 23 -8.99 -7.50 17.59
CA LYS A 23 -8.23 -6.25 17.52
C LYS A 23 -6.78 -6.55 17.87
N VAL A 24 -5.92 -6.59 16.86
CA VAL A 24 -4.47 -6.61 17.03
C VAL A 24 -3.95 -5.17 17.19
N PRO A 25 -2.93 -4.94 18.04
CA PRO A 25 -2.26 -3.66 18.09
C PRO A 25 -1.75 -3.26 16.70
N LEU A 26 -2.00 -2.02 16.28
CA LEU A 26 -1.44 -1.51 15.04
C LEU A 26 0.07 -1.49 15.16
N GLN A 27 0.76 -2.16 14.24
CA GLN A 27 2.21 -2.03 14.13
C GLN A 27 2.51 -0.74 13.37
N VAL A 28 3.04 0.25 14.09
CA VAL A 28 3.49 1.49 13.48
C VAL A 28 4.77 1.21 12.72
N VAL A 29 4.70 1.42 11.41
CA VAL A 29 5.85 1.34 10.53
C VAL A 29 6.86 2.43 10.92
N LYS A 30 8.15 2.08 11.04
CA LYS A 30 9.21 3.06 11.34
C LYS A 30 9.20 4.19 10.29
N SER A 31 9.20 5.42 10.78
CA SER A 31 9.28 6.62 9.95
C SER A 31 10.56 6.62 9.11
N ALA A 32 10.45 7.09 7.87
CA ALA A 32 11.63 7.34 7.03
C ALA A 32 12.42 8.53 7.58
N GLN A 33 13.76 8.44 7.52
CA GLN A 33 14.67 9.46 8.06
C GLN A 33 15.23 10.38 6.97
N GLU A 34 15.13 9.98 5.71
CA GLU A 34 15.73 10.65 4.56
C GLU A 34 14.69 10.70 3.43
N VAL A 35 14.64 11.83 2.72
CA VAL A 35 13.78 12.00 1.53
C VAL A 35 14.21 11.00 0.45
N TRP A 36 13.25 10.44 -0.26
CA TRP A 36 13.40 9.50 -1.38
C TRP A 36 14.04 8.16 -1.03
N LYS A 37 14.46 7.92 0.21
CA LYS A 37 15.03 6.62 0.61
C LYS A 37 13.97 5.55 0.84
N ARG A 38 12.74 5.94 1.18
CA ARG A 38 11.60 5.03 1.24
C ARG A 38 10.44 5.63 0.49
N ILE A 39 9.97 4.92 -0.53
CA ILE A 39 8.81 5.33 -1.32
C ILE A 39 7.69 4.31 -1.20
N HIS A 40 6.46 4.80 -1.32
CA HIS A 40 5.26 3.99 -1.49
C HIS A 40 4.78 4.16 -2.91
N VAL A 41 4.50 3.05 -3.60
CA VAL A 41 4.04 3.06 -4.99
C VAL A 41 2.72 2.30 -5.07
N ASP A 42 1.75 2.90 -5.74
CA ASP A 42 0.43 2.30 -5.97
C ASP A 42 -0.12 2.71 -7.34
N PHE A 43 -1.12 1.99 -7.83
CA PHE A 43 -1.84 2.35 -9.05
C PHE A 43 -3.28 2.76 -8.74
N ALA A 44 -3.71 3.86 -9.34
CA ALA A 44 -5.11 4.26 -9.38
C ALA A 44 -5.67 4.08 -10.80
N GLY A 45 -6.94 3.64 -10.87
CA GLY A 45 -7.70 3.57 -12.12
C GLY A 45 -8.14 2.15 -12.51
N PRO A 46 -8.60 1.97 -13.76
CA PRO A 46 -8.63 2.99 -14.81
C PRO A 46 -9.72 4.05 -14.56
N LEU A 47 -9.37 5.33 -14.68
CA LEU A 47 -10.31 6.46 -14.72
C LEU A 47 -10.36 7.00 -16.15
N HIS A 48 -11.51 6.88 -16.81
CA HIS A 48 -11.68 7.21 -18.23
C HIS A 48 -10.67 6.54 -19.18
N GLY A 49 -10.24 5.31 -18.84
CA GLY A 49 -9.27 4.56 -19.65
C GLY A 49 -7.80 4.85 -19.31
N THR A 50 -7.53 5.77 -18.38
CA THR A 50 -6.18 6.13 -17.95
C THR A 50 -5.88 5.56 -16.56
N TYR A 51 -4.69 5.01 -16.40
CA TYR A 51 -4.12 4.59 -15.13
C TYR A 51 -3.15 5.64 -14.61
N TYR A 52 -2.97 5.69 -13.30
CA TYR A 52 -2.06 6.62 -12.65
C TYR A 52 -1.13 5.83 -11.73
N MET A 53 0.18 5.91 -11.95
CA MET A 53 1.14 5.46 -10.95
C MET A 53 1.34 6.58 -9.95
N VAL A 54 1.08 6.29 -8.68
CA VAL A 54 1.24 7.22 -7.58
C VAL A 54 2.48 6.84 -6.79
N VAL A 55 3.43 7.77 -6.66
CA VAL A 55 4.64 7.59 -5.86
C VAL A 55 4.63 8.60 -4.72
N VAL A 56 4.73 8.11 -3.49
CA VAL A 56 4.75 8.94 -2.28
C VAL A 56 6.07 8.75 -1.54
N ASP A 57 6.78 9.85 -1.29
CA ASP A 57 7.93 9.82 -0.39
C ASP A 57 7.48 9.67 1.07
N ALA A 58 8.01 8.66 1.75
CA ALA A 58 7.59 8.35 3.10
C ALA A 58 8.02 9.40 4.13
N MET A 59 9.08 10.18 3.87
CA MET A 59 9.61 11.20 4.77
C MET A 59 8.87 12.53 4.61
N SER A 60 8.99 13.15 3.43
CA SER A 60 8.46 14.48 3.10
C SER A 60 6.95 14.50 2.84
N LYS A 61 6.35 13.32 2.58
CA LYS A 61 4.96 13.17 2.09
C LYS A 61 4.74 13.79 0.71
N TRP A 62 5.80 14.04 -0.05
CA TRP A 62 5.72 14.51 -1.43
C TRP A 62 5.07 13.45 -2.33
N LEU A 63 4.30 13.91 -3.30
CA LEU A 63 3.49 13.10 -4.22
C LEU A 63 3.94 13.34 -5.66
N GLU A 64 4.26 12.26 -6.36
CA GLU A 64 4.49 12.24 -7.81
C GLU A 64 3.45 11.33 -8.48
N ILE A 65 2.88 11.79 -9.59
CA ILE A 65 1.82 11.09 -10.31
C ILE A 65 2.19 10.99 -11.79
N PHE A 66 2.04 9.79 -12.34
CA PHE A 66 2.35 9.50 -13.73
C PHE A 66 1.15 8.87 -14.44
N GLU A 67 0.75 9.46 -15.56
CA GLU A 67 -0.33 8.94 -16.40
C GLU A 67 0.14 7.82 -17.32
N LEU A 68 -0.66 6.77 -17.42
CA LEU A 68 -0.32 5.53 -18.12
C LEU A 68 -1.52 4.96 -18.86
N ASN A 69 -1.26 4.41 -20.05
CA ASN A 69 -2.26 3.69 -20.84
C ASN A 69 -2.37 2.20 -20.44
N ASN A 70 -1.40 1.67 -19.69
CA ASN A 70 -1.42 0.30 -19.16
C ASN A 70 -0.52 0.17 -17.91
N ILE A 71 -0.74 -0.88 -17.13
CA ILE A 71 -0.02 -1.17 -15.87
C ILE A 71 0.79 -2.47 -15.94
N THR A 72 1.35 -2.79 -17.10
CA THR A 72 2.19 -4.00 -17.23
C THR A 72 3.50 -3.83 -16.45
N ALA A 73 4.09 -4.93 -15.98
CA ALA A 73 5.38 -4.91 -15.28
C ALA A 73 6.48 -4.20 -16.08
N GLY A 74 6.51 -4.37 -17.42
CA GLY A 74 7.46 -3.69 -18.29
C GLY A 74 7.31 -2.16 -18.28
N THR A 75 6.08 -1.66 -18.36
CA THR A 75 5.78 -0.23 -18.25
C THR A 75 6.15 0.30 -16.87
N THR A 76 5.80 -0.43 -15.79
CA THR A 76 6.12 -0.07 -14.41
C THR A 76 7.63 0.05 -14.19
N VAL A 77 8.42 -0.94 -14.64
CA VAL A 77 9.89 -0.91 -14.50
C VAL A 77 10.51 0.24 -15.28
N LYS A 78 10.03 0.52 -16.50
CA LYS A 78 10.52 1.65 -17.29
C LYS A 78 10.30 2.96 -16.54
N LEU A 79 9.09 3.19 -16.06
CA LEU A 79 8.72 4.41 -15.37
C LEU A 79 9.48 4.60 -14.06
N LEU A 80 9.63 3.53 -13.26
CA LEU A 80 10.40 3.59 -12.02
C LEU A 80 11.88 3.90 -12.27
N LYS A 81 12.48 3.38 -13.35
CA LYS A 81 13.87 3.72 -13.72
C LYS A 81 14.02 5.20 -14.08
N GLU A 82 13.07 5.75 -14.84
CA GLU A 82 13.04 7.18 -15.18
C GLU A 82 12.89 8.04 -13.91
N PHE A 83 11.95 7.67 -13.04
CA PHE A 83 11.74 8.33 -11.75
C PHE A 83 13.01 8.29 -10.86
N PHE A 84 13.69 7.15 -10.73
CA PHE A 84 14.92 7.05 -9.92
C PHE A 84 16.07 7.89 -10.49
N ALA A 85 16.11 8.11 -11.81
CA ALA A 85 17.10 8.99 -12.42
C ALA A 85 16.91 10.46 -12.03
N TRP A 86 15.71 10.87 -11.63
CA TRP A 86 15.42 12.24 -11.20
C TRP A 86 15.62 12.48 -9.70
N TYR A 87 15.24 11.52 -8.84
CA TYR A 87 15.19 11.73 -7.39
C TYR A 87 16.21 10.95 -6.56
N GLU A 88 17.04 10.11 -7.20
CA GLU A 88 17.90 9.06 -6.62
C GLU A 88 17.22 7.70 -6.41
N ASN A 89 18.04 6.65 -6.31
CA ASN A 89 17.57 5.31 -5.99
C ASN A 89 17.08 5.21 -4.52
N PRO A 90 15.86 4.70 -4.28
CA PRO A 90 15.39 4.42 -2.94
C PRO A 90 16.11 3.22 -2.32
N LYS A 91 16.21 3.20 -0.99
CA LYS A 91 16.61 2.01 -0.21
C LYS A 91 15.46 1.02 -0.09
N THR A 92 14.21 1.50 -0.12
CA THR A 92 13.01 0.68 0.04
C THR A 92 11.88 1.21 -0.82
N LEU A 93 11.30 0.32 -1.62
CA LEU A 93 10.04 0.54 -2.32
C LEU A 93 8.99 -0.36 -1.67
N ALA A 94 7.88 0.23 -1.25
CA ALA A 94 6.72 -0.50 -0.73
C ALA A 94 5.56 -0.36 -1.71
N SER A 95 5.05 -1.49 -2.19
CA SER A 95 3.85 -1.58 -3.04
C SER A 95 2.83 -2.52 -2.41
N ASP A 96 1.67 -2.65 -3.05
CA ASP A 96 0.82 -3.80 -2.85
C ASP A 96 1.42 -5.05 -3.55
N ASN A 97 0.76 -6.19 -3.40
CA ASN A 97 1.11 -7.43 -4.09
C ASN A 97 0.40 -7.54 -5.45
N GLY A 98 0.25 -6.42 -6.16
CA GLY A 98 -0.30 -6.42 -7.51
C GLY A 98 0.59 -7.20 -8.49
N PRO A 99 0.01 -7.81 -9.54
CA PRO A 99 0.77 -8.59 -10.54
C PRO A 99 1.82 -7.78 -11.29
N GLN A 100 1.72 -6.46 -11.29
CA GLN A 100 2.70 -5.55 -11.86
C GLN A 100 3.93 -5.33 -10.97
N PHE A 101 3.86 -5.76 -9.71
CA PHE A 101 4.93 -5.67 -8.70
C PHE A 101 5.44 -7.03 -8.22
N THR A 102 4.83 -8.14 -8.65
CA THR A 102 5.17 -9.52 -8.22
C THR A 102 5.47 -10.40 -9.43
#